data_AF-A0A3D3ZIC5-F1
#
_entry.id   AF-A0A3D3ZIC5-F1
#
_cell.length_a   1.000
_cell.length_b   1.000
_cell.length_c   1.000
_cell.angle_alpha   90.00
_cell.angle_beta   90.00
_cell.angle_gamma   90.00
#
_symmetry.space_group_name_H-M   'P 1'
#
loop_
_entity.id
_entity.type
_entity.pdbx_description
1 polymer ?
#
loop_
_entity_poly.entity_id
_entity_poly.type
_entity_poly.pdbx_seq_one_letter_code
_entity_poly.pdbx_strand_id
1 'polypeptide(L)'
;MMDTNVRLVSDSPPRGNDQLIRLAYRGPLGWWYRLTAPAQPPETASLTVRELARRGRLTSATLLVVILLVLAAYPIAFLTPNHVLAIVLLIPILIDTVALFFNRAGKIAIAGVLVVVGIEVGIGLSILGPALSGGGLTTYILPQFDLLVQADFVAVSLLRPRSVIWLAGLHIVLSVLAITFLPRTPEFAQMLSVNGYEVYLRLITLQIIVAFVT
;
A
#
# COMPACT_ATOMS: atom_id res chain seq x y z
N MET A 1 -36.33 64.18 1.75
CA MET A 1 -36.95 63.09 0.97
C MET A 1 -35.86 62.05 0.76
N MET A 2 -35.96 60.94 1.51
CA MET A 2 -35.23 59.66 1.44
C MET A 2 -33.69 59.64 1.32
N ASP A 3 -33.03 59.59 2.49
CA ASP A 3 -31.66 59.09 2.65
C ASP A 3 -31.62 57.56 2.52
N THR A 4 -30.92 57.06 1.51
CA THR A 4 -30.76 55.63 1.25
C THR A 4 -29.45 55.16 1.85
N ASN A 5 -29.50 54.67 3.09
CA ASN A 5 -28.37 54.08 3.80
C ASN A 5 -28.06 52.68 3.23
N VAL A 6 -27.16 52.62 2.24
CA VAL A 6 -26.58 51.36 1.75
C VAL A 6 -25.53 50.90 2.76
N ARG A 7 -25.94 50.02 3.68
CA ARG A 7 -24.99 49.31 4.55
C ARG A 7 -24.24 48.27 3.73
N LEU A 8 -22.97 48.54 3.44
CA LEU A 8 -22.00 47.55 2.97
C LEU A 8 -21.84 46.49 4.08
N VAL A 9 -22.53 45.36 3.93
CA VAL A 9 -22.27 44.15 4.72
C VAL A 9 -20.86 43.70 4.34
N SER A 10 -19.90 43.92 5.24
CA SER A 10 -18.55 43.41 5.01
C SER A 10 -18.60 41.88 5.15
N ASP A 11 -18.56 41.18 4.02
CA ASP A 11 -18.37 39.73 3.92
C ASP A 11 -16.93 39.38 4.36
N SER A 12 -16.65 39.56 5.64
CA SER A 12 -15.48 38.95 6.24
C SER A 12 -15.75 37.45 6.33
N PRO A 13 -14.96 36.57 5.66
CA PRO A 13 -15.16 35.13 5.78
C PRO A 13 -15.08 34.75 7.27
N PRO A 14 -15.99 33.91 7.77
CA PRO A 14 -16.06 33.59 9.19
C PRO A 14 -14.75 32.94 9.64
N ARG A 15 -14.00 33.63 10.51
CA ARG A 15 -12.75 33.18 11.14
C ARG A 15 -12.88 31.88 11.96
N GLY A 16 -14.08 31.28 12.03
CA GLY A 16 -14.37 30.07 12.80
C GLY A 16 -13.96 28.75 12.13
N ASN A 17 -13.85 28.69 10.80
CA ASN A 17 -13.59 27.43 10.11
C ASN A 17 -12.18 26.86 10.37
N ASP A 18 -11.18 27.73 10.53
CA ASP A 18 -9.79 27.30 10.78
C ASP A 18 -9.60 26.65 12.16
N GLN A 19 -10.38 27.07 13.16
CA GLN A 19 -10.31 26.47 14.49
C GLN A 19 -10.91 25.07 14.51
N LEU A 20 -12.04 24.85 13.81
CA LEU A 20 -12.67 23.53 13.69
C LEU A 20 -11.78 22.53 12.94
N ILE A 21 -11.10 22.97 11.88
CA ILE A 21 -10.13 22.14 11.17
C ILE A 21 -8.95 21.76 12.08
N ARG A 22 -8.45 22.68 12.92
CA ARG A 22 -7.33 22.40 13.85
C ARG A 22 -7.70 21.45 14.99
N LEU A 23 -8.95 21.45 15.44
CA LEU A 23 -9.42 20.57 16.51
C LEU A 23 -9.57 19.11 16.04
N ALA A 24 -9.93 18.92 14.78
CA ALA A 24 -10.25 17.60 14.24
C ALA A 24 -9.02 16.68 14.00
N TYR A 25 -7.81 17.25 13.98
CA TYR A 25 -6.55 16.52 13.80
C TYR A 25 -5.71 16.44 15.09
N ARG A 26 -6.34 16.43 16.26
CA ARG A 26 -5.63 16.22 17.53
C ARG A 26 -5.26 14.75 17.69
N GLY A 27 -4.01 14.42 17.39
CA GLY A 27 -3.44 13.08 17.56
C GLY A 27 -2.03 13.00 16.98
N PRO A 28 -1.25 11.95 17.30
CA PRO A 28 0.15 11.82 16.83
C PRO A 28 0.26 11.79 15.30
N LEU A 29 -0.80 11.39 14.60
CA LEU A 29 -0.89 11.34 13.13
C LEU A 29 -1.60 12.56 12.50
N GLY A 30 -1.94 13.57 13.29
CA GLY A 30 -2.70 14.73 12.81
C GLY A 30 -1.99 15.51 11.69
N TRP A 31 -0.68 15.65 11.80
CA TRP A 31 0.15 16.31 10.79
C TRP A 31 0.16 15.52 9.47
N TRP A 32 0.23 14.19 9.55
CA TRP A 32 0.22 13.30 8.39
C TRP A 32 -1.12 13.40 7.66
N TYR A 33 -2.23 13.19 8.36
CA TYR A 33 -3.56 13.28 7.76
C TYR A 33 -3.86 14.64 7.14
N ARG A 34 -3.34 15.73 7.73
CA ARG A 34 -3.47 17.07 7.14
C ARG A 34 -2.81 17.17 5.76
N LEU A 35 -1.74 16.43 5.51
CA LEU A 35 -1.03 16.42 4.23
C LEU A 35 -1.67 15.45 3.22
N THR A 36 -2.13 14.29 3.69
CA THR A 36 -2.35 13.12 2.81
C THR A 36 -3.79 12.61 2.77
N ALA A 37 -4.64 12.92 3.74
CA ALA A 37 -6.04 12.49 3.77
C ALA A 37 -6.98 13.55 3.15
N PRO A 38 -8.18 13.19 2.66
CA PRO A 38 -9.19 14.16 2.26
C PRO A 38 -9.53 15.16 3.37
N ALA A 39 -10.00 16.34 3.00
CA ALA A 39 -10.50 17.33 3.94
C ALA A 39 -11.67 16.76 4.77
N GLN A 40 -11.71 17.07 6.06
CA GLN A 40 -12.77 16.59 6.93
C GLN A 40 -14.10 17.30 6.59
N PRO A 41 -15.17 16.54 6.33
CA PRO A 41 -16.46 17.15 6.06
C PRO A 41 -17.08 17.75 7.33
N PRO A 42 -17.94 18.77 7.18
CA PRO A 42 -18.69 19.34 8.31
C PRO A 42 -19.61 18.30 8.94
N GLU A 43 -20.00 18.51 10.20
CA GLU A 43 -20.84 17.57 10.97
C GLU A 43 -22.22 17.34 10.34
N THR A 44 -22.71 18.33 9.60
CA THR A 44 -23.98 18.31 8.85
C THR A 44 -23.89 17.58 7.51
N ALA A 45 -22.70 17.11 7.09
CA ALA A 45 -22.53 16.41 5.83
C ALA A 45 -23.24 15.05 5.83
N SER A 46 -23.66 14.62 4.64
CA SER A 46 -24.31 13.32 4.45
C SER A 46 -23.41 12.16 4.88
N LEU A 47 -24.04 11.04 5.27
CA LEU A 47 -23.33 9.83 5.70
C LEU A 47 -22.33 9.34 4.64
N THR A 48 -22.67 9.44 3.36
CA THR A 48 -21.79 9.06 2.24
C THR A 48 -20.50 9.86 2.22
N VAL A 49 -20.58 11.18 2.43
CA VAL A 49 -19.39 12.07 2.44
C VAL A 49 -18.53 11.79 3.67
N ARG A 50 -19.16 11.55 4.83
CA ARG A 50 -18.44 11.18 6.06
C ARG A 50 -17.74 9.83 5.92
N GLU A 51 -18.38 8.86 5.29
CA GLU A 51 -17.80 7.55 5.00
C GLU A 51 -16.61 7.64 4.05
N LEU A 52 -16.71 8.47 3.00
CA LEU A 52 -15.60 8.74 2.09
C LEU A 52 -14.39 9.28 2.87
N ALA A 53 -14.59 10.29 3.73
CA ALA A 53 -13.51 10.84 4.55
C ALA A 53 -12.91 9.81 5.52
N ARG A 54 -13.73 8.91 6.08
CA ARG A 54 -13.26 7.81 6.93
C ARG A 54 -12.35 6.85 6.15
N ARG A 55 -12.77 6.42 4.96
CA ARG A 55 -11.98 5.53 4.09
C ARG A 55 -10.70 6.19 3.59
N GLY A 56 -10.73 7.50 3.33
CA GLY A 56 -9.53 8.26 2.93
C GLY A 56 -8.49 8.38 4.05
N ARG A 57 -8.94 8.48 5.32
CA ARG A 57 -8.02 8.42 6.47
C ARG A 57 -7.44 7.02 6.66
N LEU A 58 -8.24 5.97 6.50
CA LEU A 58 -7.76 4.59 6.54
C LEU A 58 -6.68 4.38 5.47
N THR A 59 -6.97 4.75 4.22
CA THR A 59 -6.01 4.68 3.10
C THR A 59 -4.73 5.45 3.38
N SER A 60 -4.87 6.66 3.96
CA SER A 60 -3.72 7.47 4.35
C SER A 60 -2.85 6.81 5.43
N ALA A 61 -3.46 6.14 6.42
CA ALA A 61 -2.73 5.42 7.46
C ALA A 61 -2.03 4.18 6.88
N THR A 62 -2.72 3.43 6.01
CA THR A 62 -2.15 2.29 5.30
C THR A 62 -0.95 2.70 4.46
N LEU A 63 -1.04 3.78 3.69
CA LEU A 63 0.08 4.31 2.91
C LEU A 63 1.29 4.68 3.78
N LEU A 64 1.07 5.28 4.96
CA LEU A 64 2.17 5.56 5.88
C LEU A 64 2.89 4.27 6.31
N VAL A 65 2.12 3.26 6.70
CA VAL A 65 2.68 1.97 7.13
C VAL A 65 3.43 1.30 5.98
N VAL A 66 2.86 1.27 4.77
CA VAL A 66 3.51 0.68 3.59
C VAL A 66 4.81 1.40 3.25
N ILE A 67 4.80 2.74 3.21
CA ILE A 67 6.01 3.54 2.99
C ILE A 67 7.07 3.24 4.05
N LEU A 68 6.69 3.17 5.33
CA LEU A 68 7.62 2.85 6.42
C LEU A 68 8.20 1.43 6.29
N LEU A 69 7.40 0.45 5.87
CA LEU A 69 7.87 -0.92 5.61
C LEU A 69 8.86 -0.97 4.43
N VAL A 70 8.59 -0.23 3.35
CA VAL A 70 9.53 -0.12 2.22
C VAL A 70 10.82 0.57 2.65
N LEU A 71 10.74 1.64 3.45
CA LEU A 71 11.91 2.31 4.01
C LEU A 71 12.71 1.41 4.95
N ALA A 72 12.05 0.54 5.72
CA ALA A 72 12.71 -0.44 6.58
C ALA A 72 13.48 -1.52 5.80
N ALA A 73 13.20 -1.71 4.50
CA ALA A 73 13.95 -2.61 3.64
C ALA A 73 15.25 -1.99 3.06
N TYR A 74 15.40 -0.66 3.08
CA TYR A 74 16.60 0.02 2.54
C TYR A 74 17.92 -0.39 3.20
N PRO A 75 18.01 -0.58 4.54
CA PRO A 75 19.24 -1.07 5.15
C PRO A 75 19.76 -2.35 4.49
N ILE A 76 18.88 -3.26 4.07
CA ILE A 76 19.27 -4.50 3.39
C ILE A 76 19.95 -4.19 2.04
N ALA A 77 19.47 -3.20 1.30
CA ALA A 77 20.03 -2.80 0.01
C ALA A 77 21.45 -2.19 0.12
N PHE A 78 21.78 -1.60 1.26
CA PHE A 78 23.11 -1.03 1.52
C PHE A 78 24.06 -1.99 2.23
N LEU A 79 23.54 -2.89 3.07
CA LEU A 79 24.34 -3.87 3.82
C LEU A 79 24.65 -5.13 3.01
N THR A 80 23.91 -5.41 1.95
CA THR A 80 24.16 -6.54 1.05
C THR A 80 24.81 -6.05 -0.26
N PRO A 81 25.50 -6.95 -1.01
CA PRO A 81 26.05 -6.61 -2.33
C PRO A 81 24.98 -6.24 -3.38
N ASN A 82 23.69 -6.43 -3.08
CA ASN A 82 22.60 -6.16 -4.00
C ASN A 82 22.17 -4.68 -3.96
N HIS A 83 23.06 -3.79 -4.41
CA HIS A 83 22.79 -2.35 -4.46
C HIS A 83 21.67 -1.99 -5.46
N VAL A 84 21.38 -2.87 -6.42
CA VAL A 84 20.24 -2.73 -7.35
C VAL A 84 18.91 -2.69 -6.59
N LEU A 85 18.83 -3.37 -5.44
CA LEU A 85 17.65 -3.33 -4.58
C LEU A 85 17.29 -1.90 -4.15
N ALA A 86 18.27 -1.02 -3.91
CA ALA A 86 18.01 0.36 -3.49
C ALA A 86 17.26 1.13 -4.60
N ILE A 87 17.63 0.91 -5.85
CA ILE A 87 16.97 1.54 -7.01
C ILE A 87 15.57 0.94 -7.20
N VAL A 88 15.43 -0.37 -7.04
CA VAL A 88 14.15 -1.07 -7.12
C VAL A 88 13.16 -0.54 -6.07
N LEU A 89 13.61 -0.31 -4.84
CA LEU A 89 12.78 0.21 -3.75
C LEU A 89 12.33 1.67 -3.95
N LEU A 90 12.92 2.43 -4.90
CA LEU A 90 12.42 3.76 -5.24
C LEU A 90 11.09 3.69 -6.00
N ILE A 91 10.88 2.64 -6.79
CA ILE A 91 9.68 2.46 -7.62
C ILE A 91 8.39 2.41 -6.77
N PRO A 92 8.26 1.53 -5.75
CA PRO A 92 7.07 1.52 -4.90
C PRO A 92 6.88 2.83 -4.15
N ILE A 93 7.95 3.50 -3.70
CA ILE A 93 7.86 4.83 -3.05
C ILE A 93 7.26 5.88 -3.99
N LEU A 94 7.66 5.88 -5.27
CA LEU A 94 7.09 6.78 -6.26
C LEU A 94 5.61 6.48 -6.51
N ILE A 95 5.24 5.20 -6.63
CA ILE A 95 3.85 4.77 -6.78
C ILE A 95 2.99 5.21 -5.57
N ASP A 96 3.48 4.97 -4.36
CA ASP A 96 2.81 5.35 -3.11
C ASP A 96 2.69 6.88 -2.98
N THR A 97 3.70 7.62 -3.43
CA THR A 97 3.64 9.09 -3.49
C THR A 97 2.52 9.55 -4.42
N VAL A 98 2.37 8.94 -5.59
CA VAL A 98 1.25 9.19 -6.50
C VAL A 98 -0.09 8.80 -5.85
N ALA A 99 -0.14 7.67 -5.14
CA ALA A 99 -1.32 7.24 -4.40
C ALA A 99 -1.75 8.25 -3.33
N LEU A 100 -0.80 8.88 -2.62
CA LEU A 100 -1.09 9.94 -1.65
C LEU A 100 -1.77 11.15 -2.29
N PHE A 101 -1.35 11.56 -3.49
CA PHE A 101 -2.01 12.63 -4.23
C PHE A 101 -3.46 12.28 -4.60
N PHE A 102 -3.70 11.06 -5.09
CA PHE A 102 -5.06 10.60 -5.39
C PHE A 102 -5.92 10.48 -4.14
N ASN A 103 -5.37 9.99 -3.03
CA ASN A 103 -6.06 9.90 -1.76
C ASN A 103 -6.46 11.29 -1.26
N ARG A 104 -5.54 12.25 -1.30
CA ARG A 104 -5.80 13.65 -0.92
C ARG A 104 -6.90 14.29 -1.79
N ALA A 105 -6.93 13.95 -3.07
CA ALA A 105 -7.96 14.40 -4.02
C ALA A 105 -9.32 13.68 -3.84
N GLY A 106 -9.49 12.79 -2.86
CA GLY A 106 -10.73 12.03 -2.63
C GLY A 106 -10.95 10.86 -3.58
N LYS A 107 -9.98 10.54 -4.46
CA LYS A 107 -10.03 9.43 -5.42
C LYS A 107 -9.53 8.13 -4.77
N ILE A 108 -10.20 7.72 -3.69
CA ILE A 108 -9.75 6.65 -2.77
C ILE A 108 -9.58 5.30 -3.47
N ALA A 109 -10.48 4.94 -4.39
CA ALA A 109 -10.38 3.67 -5.11
C ALA A 109 -9.09 3.59 -5.95
N ILE A 110 -8.71 4.69 -6.62
CA ILE A 110 -7.47 4.76 -7.41
C ILE A 110 -6.26 4.68 -6.48
N ALA A 111 -6.29 5.42 -5.37
CA ALA A 111 -5.22 5.35 -4.37
C ALA A 111 -5.03 3.93 -3.84
N GLY A 112 -6.12 3.24 -3.47
CA GLY A 112 -6.09 1.84 -3.02
C GLY A 112 -5.48 0.89 -4.03
N VAL A 113 -5.84 1.01 -5.32
CA VAL A 113 -5.23 0.18 -6.39
C VAL A 113 -3.74 0.47 -6.52
N LEU A 114 -3.34 1.74 -6.49
CA LEU A 114 -1.93 2.11 -6.58
C LEU A 114 -1.12 1.57 -5.41
N VAL A 115 -1.66 1.57 -4.17
CA VAL A 115 -0.96 0.97 -3.02
C VAL A 115 -0.71 -0.51 -3.24
N VAL A 116 -1.75 -1.25 -3.67
CA VAL A 116 -1.62 -2.69 -3.96
C VAL A 116 -0.57 -2.91 -5.05
N VAL A 117 -0.65 -2.18 -6.16
CA VAL A 117 0.34 -2.25 -7.24
C VAL A 117 1.75 -1.90 -6.75
N GLY A 118 1.89 -0.91 -5.87
CA GLY A 118 3.17 -0.56 -5.26
C GLY A 118 3.79 -1.73 -4.49
N ILE A 119 2.99 -2.40 -3.66
CA ILE A 119 3.42 -3.60 -2.92
C ILE A 119 3.79 -4.73 -3.89
N GLU A 120 2.94 -5.03 -4.88
CA GLU A 120 3.20 -6.06 -5.89
C GLU A 120 4.51 -5.81 -6.65
N VAL A 121 4.72 -4.58 -7.12
CA VAL A 121 5.91 -4.20 -7.88
C VAL A 121 7.15 -4.26 -6.99
N GLY A 122 7.06 -3.77 -5.75
CA GLY A 122 8.16 -3.82 -4.80
C GLY A 122 8.64 -5.25 -4.52
N ILE A 123 7.71 -6.14 -4.14
CA ILE A 123 8.01 -7.55 -3.82
C ILE A 123 8.38 -8.33 -5.10
N GLY A 124 7.63 -8.14 -6.18
CA GLY A 124 7.88 -8.81 -7.44
C GLY A 124 9.28 -8.49 -8.00
N LEU A 125 9.69 -7.22 -7.97
CA LEU A 125 11.04 -6.84 -8.40
C LEU A 125 12.13 -7.29 -7.42
N SER A 126 11.85 -7.38 -6.11
CA SER A 126 12.82 -7.92 -5.15
C SER A 126 13.08 -9.41 -5.36
N ILE A 127 12.08 -10.16 -5.84
CA ILE A 127 12.19 -11.57 -6.23
C ILE A 127 12.88 -11.71 -7.58
N LEU A 128 12.39 -10.99 -8.59
CA LEU A 128 12.87 -11.13 -9.98
C LEU A 128 14.28 -10.59 -10.18
N GLY A 129 14.66 -9.51 -9.51
CA GLY A 129 15.96 -8.84 -9.68
C GLY A 129 17.13 -9.81 -9.51
N PRO A 130 17.33 -10.41 -8.33
CA PRO A 130 18.40 -11.38 -8.08
C PRO A 130 18.29 -12.64 -8.96
N ALA A 131 17.06 -13.10 -9.20
CA ALA A 131 16.81 -14.31 -9.99
C ALA A 131 17.27 -14.16 -11.44
N LEU A 132 17.04 -12.99 -12.04
CA LEU A 132 17.34 -12.70 -13.44
C LEU A 132 18.74 -12.10 -13.64
N SER A 133 19.34 -11.49 -12.62
CA SER A 133 20.70 -10.90 -12.70
C SER A 133 21.83 -11.91 -12.53
N GLY A 134 21.55 -13.21 -12.68
CA GLY A 134 22.55 -14.29 -12.59
C GLY A 134 22.78 -14.87 -11.18
N GLY A 135 22.11 -14.34 -10.16
CA GLY A 135 22.18 -14.89 -8.79
C GLY A 135 21.24 -16.08 -8.58
N GLY A 136 20.11 -16.11 -9.28
CA GLY A 136 19.07 -17.12 -9.12
C GLY A 136 18.27 -16.95 -7.81
N LEU A 137 17.19 -17.71 -7.68
CA LEU A 137 16.42 -17.82 -6.45
C LEU A 137 17.25 -18.52 -5.37
N THR A 138 17.27 -17.91 -4.19
CA THR A 138 17.94 -18.41 -2.97
C THR A 138 16.89 -18.85 -1.95
N THR A 139 17.30 -19.61 -0.93
CA THR A 139 16.41 -20.00 0.18
C THR A 139 15.85 -18.80 0.95
N TYR A 140 16.61 -17.69 1.01
CA TYR A 140 16.21 -16.43 1.64
C TYR A 140 15.06 -15.69 0.91
N ILE A 141 14.71 -16.11 -0.31
CA ILE A 141 13.61 -15.49 -1.06
C ILE A 141 12.24 -16.00 -0.62
N LEU A 142 12.17 -17.16 0.03
CA LEU A 142 10.89 -17.77 0.41
C LEU A 142 10.02 -16.86 1.29
N PRO A 143 10.57 -16.18 2.32
CA PRO A 143 9.79 -15.21 3.09
C PRO A 143 9.24 -14.05 2.24
N GLN A 144 9.86 -13.70 1.11
CA GLN A 144 9.34 -12.63 0.23
C GLN A 144 8.08 -13.07 -0.50
N PHE A 145 7.96 -14.35 -0.86
CA PHE A 145 6.69 -14.88 -1.38
C PHE A 145 5.60 -14.87 -0.31
N ASP A 146 5.94 -15.15 0.95
CA ASP A 146 5.00 -15.06 2.07
C ASP A 146 4.53 -13.60 2.29
N LEU A 147 5.36 -12.60 1.96
CA LEU A 147 4.98 -11.18 2.02
C LEU A 147 3.98 -10.75 0.94
N LEU A 148 3.73 -11.53 -0.12
CA LEU A 148 2.69 -11.20 -1.10
C LEU A 148 1.30 -11.08 -0.45
N VAL A 149 1.07 -11.82 0.63
CA VAL A 149 -0.12 -11.71 1.50
C VAL A 149 -0.33 -10.29 2.05
N GLN A 150 0.73 -9.51 2.21
CA GLN A 150 0.61 -8.11 2.63
C GLN A 150 -0.27 -7.32 1.65
N ALA A 151 -0.15 -7.58 0.34
CA ALA A 151 -0.96 -6.93 -0.67
C ALA A 151 -2.44 -7.33 -0.55
N ASP A 152 -2.74 -8.58 -0.17
CA ASP A 152 -4.11 -9.06 0.07
C ASP A 152 -4.77 -8.36 1.25
N PHE A 153 -4.05 -8.20 2.38
CA PHE A 153 -4.56 -7.48 3.54
C PHE A 153 -4.82 -5.99 3.24
N VAL A 154 -3.97 -5.38 2.41
CA VAL A 154 -4.20 -4.01 1.95
C VAL A 154 -5.38 -3.96 0.97
N ALA A 155 -5.49 -4.93 0.07
CA ALA A 155 -6.59 -5.03 -0.88
C ALA A 155 -7.94 -5.19 -0.18
N VAL A 156 -8.08 -6.07 0.83
CA VAL A 156 -9.36 -6.20 1.57
C VAL A 156 -9.72 -4.90 2.30
N SER A 157 -8.71 -4.21 2.83
CA SER A 157 -8.91 -2.99 3.61
C SER A 157 -9.38 -1.81 2.75
N LEU A 158 -8.86 -1.71 1.52
CA LEU A 158 -9.02 -0.51 0.68
C LEU A 158 -9.90 -0.72 -0.56
N LEU A 159 -9.97 -1.95 -1.06
CA LEU A 159 -10.70 -2.32 -2.28
C LEU A 159 -12.01 -3.06 -1.94
N ARG A 160 -12.61 -3.68 -2.95
CA ARG A 160 -13.81 -4.51 -2.76
C ARG A 160 -13.35 -5.89 -2.29
N PRO A 161 -13.98 -6.52 -1.27
CA PRO A 161 -13.54 -7.80 -0.72
C PRO A 161 -13.28 -8.90 -1.78
N ARG A 162 -14.10 -8.92 -2.86
CA ARG A 162 -13.94 -9.87 -3.97
C ARG A 162 -12.60 -9.76 -4.73
N SER A 163 -11.86 -8.65 -4.61
CA SER A 163 -10.56 -8.52 -5.29
C SER A 163 -9.50 -9.45 -4.71
N VAL A 164 -9.60 -9.80 -3.42
CA VAL A 164 -8.60 -10.63 -2.74
C VAL A 164 -8.53 -12.03 -3.35
N ILE A 165 -9.68 -12.62 -3.70
CA ILE A 165 -9.71 -13.97 -4.32
C ILE A 165 -8.93 -13.99 -5.63
N TRP A 166 -9.05 -12.93 -6.44
CA TRP A 166 -8.32 -12.82 -7.70
C TRP A 166 -6.83 -12.55 -7.48
N LEU A 167 -6.50 -11.75 -6.47
CA LEU A 167 -5.12 -11.39 -6.15
C LEU A 167 -4.36 -12.60 -5.58
N ALA A 168 -4.93 -13.31 -4.61
CA ALA A 168 -4.38 -14.54 -4.06
C ALA A 168 -4.21 -15.63 -5.13
N GLY A 169 -5.19 -15.77 -6.04
CA GLY A 169 -5.08 -16.68 -7.18
C GLY A 169 -3.91 -16.32 -8.10
N LEU A 170 -3.73 -15.03 -8.39
CA LEU A 170 -2.59 -14.52 -9.15
C LEU A 170 -1.27 -14.80 -8.43
N HIS A 171 -1.18 -14.55 -7.12
CA HIS A 171 0.02 -14.82 -6.33
C HIS A 171 0.39 -16.30 -6.31
N ILE A 172 -0.58 -17.19 -6.15
CA ILE A 172 -0.35 -18.64 -6.22
C ILE A 172 0.28 -19.00 -7.57
N VAL A 173 -0.33 -18.55 -8.67
CA VAL A 173 0.18 -18.83 -10.02
C VAL A 173 1.58 -18.25 -10.20
N LEU A 174 1.78 -16.97 -9.89
CA LEU A 174 3.08 -16.31 -10.06
C LEU A 174 4.17 -16.95 -9.20
N SER A 175 3.86 -17.33 -7.96
CA SER A 175 4.82 -17.99 -7.06
C SER A 175 5.22 -19.37 -7.57
N VAL A 176 4.24 -20.16 -8.01
CA VAL A 176 4.48 -21.49 -8.59
C VAL A 176 5.32 -21.38 -9.86
N LEU A 177 4.98 -20.46 -10.75
CA LEU A 177 5.73 -20.19 -11.98
C LEU A 177 7.16 -19.72 -11.67
N ALA A 178 7.31 -18.79 -10.73
CA ALA A 178 8.62 -18.26 -10.34
C ALA A 178 9.54 -19.38 -9.82
N ILE A 179 9.06 -20.21 -8.90
CA ILE A 179 9.86 -21.32 -8.32
C ILE A 179 10.17 -22.40 -9.36
N THR A 180 9.25 -22.63 -10.30
CA THR A 180 9.42 -23.68 -11.32
C THR A 180 10.38 -23.25 -12.43
N PHE A 181 10.27 -22.00 -12.89
CA PHE A 181 10.92 -21.56 -14.14
C PHE A 181 12.09 -20.60 -13.96
N LEU A 182 12.19 -19.87 -12.84
CA LEU A 182 13.32 -18.95 -12.66
C LEU A 182 14.62 -19.71 -12.36
N PRO A 183 15.78 -19.13 -12.74
CA PRO A 183 17.07 -19.66 -12.33
C PRO A 183 17.15 -19.76 -10.80
N ARG A 184 17.85 -20.77 -10.30
CA ARG A 184 17.95 -21.09 -8.88
C ARG A 184 19.38 -21.45 -8.50
N THR A 185 19.77 -21.12 -7.28
CA THR A 185 21.07 -21.56 -6.76
C THR A 185 21.10 -23.08 -6.55
N PRO A 186 22.29 -23.70 -6.52
CA PRO A 186 22.42 -25.12 -6.19
C PRO A 186 21.81 -25.48 -4.83
N GLU A 187 21.97 -24.59 -3.84
CA GLU A 187 21.36 -24.73 -2.52
C GLU A 187 19.82 -24.77 -2.59
N PHE A 188 19.20 -23.83 -3.32
CA PHE A 188 17.75 -23.80 -3.46
C PHE A 188 17.23 -25.00 -4.25
N ALA A 189 17.97 -25.44 -5.28
CA ALA A 189 17.65 -26.67 -6.03
C ALA A 189 17.72 -27.92 -5.13
N GLN A 190 18.73 -28.02 -4.27
CA GLN A 190 18.85 -29.11 -3.30
C GLN A 190 17.69 -29.09 -2.31
N MET A 191 17.36 -27.91 -1.76
CA MET A 191 16.21 -27.76 -0.86
C MET A 191 14.90 -28.20 -1.54
N LEU A 192 14.66 -27.81 -2.79
CA LEU A 192 13.48 -28.25 -3.54
C LEU A 192 13.46 -29.76 -3.82
N SER A 193 14.63 -30.40 -3.95
CA SER A 193 14.69 -31.85 -4.16
C SER A 193 14.29 -32.64 -2.91
N VAL A 194 14.52 -32.07 -1.72
CA VAL A 194 14.19 -32.70 -0.43
C VAL A 194 12.80 -32.30 0.06
N ASN A 195 12.46 -31.01 -0.01
CA ASN A 195 11.27 -30.42 0.62
C ASN A 195 10.37 -29.67 -0.37
N GLY A 196 10.46 -29.95 -1.67
CA GLY A 196 9.73 -29.20 -2.71
C GLY A 196 8.22 -29.15 -2.47
N TYR A 197 7.61 -30.28 -2.09
CA TYR A 197 6.17 -30.33 -1.79
C TYR A 197 5.76 -29.37 -0.67
N GLU A 198 6.53 -29.31 0.42
CA GLU A 198 6.25 -28.43 1.56
C GLU A 198 6.36 -26.95 1.17
N VAL A 199 7.36 -26.60 0.34
CA VAL A 199 7.54 -25.22 -0.15
C VAL A 199 6.31 -24.74 -0.92
N TYR A 200 5.81 -25.54 -1.87
CA TYR A 200 4.60 -25.17 -2.62
C TYR A 200 3.35 -25.17 -1.73
N LEU A 201 3.19 -26.21 -0.90
CA LEU A 201 2.03 -26.33 -0.03
C LEU A 201 1.91 -25.15 0.92
N ARG A 202 3.02 -24.70 1.53
CA ARG A 202 3.03 -23.55 2.44
C ARG A 202 2.53 -22.28 1.74
N LEU A 203 3.09 -21.98 0.57
CA LEU A 203 2.73 -20.79 -0.21
C LEU A 203 1.26 -20.80 -0.62
N ILE A 204 0.77 -21.95 -1.12
CA ILE A 204 -0.62 -22.11 -1.54
C ILE A 204 -1.56 -22.01 -0.34
N THR A 205 -1.24 -22.70 0.75
CA THR A 205 -2.08 -22.75 1.95
C THR A 205 -2.22 -21.36 2.58
N LEU A 206 -1.11 -20.61 2.70
CA LEU A 206 -1.12 -19.27 3.25
C LEU A 206 -2.04 -18.33 2.44
N GLN A 207 -1.91 -18.36 1.11
CA GLN A 207 -2.72 -17.55 0.20
C GLN A 207 -4.21 -17.90 0.25
N ILE A 208 -4.53 -19.20 0.31
CA ILE A 208 -5.91 -19.67 0.47
C ILE A 208 -6.49 -19.19 1.81
N ILE A 209 -5.76 -19.38 2.92
CA ILE A 209 -6.25 -18.96 4.25
C ILE A 209 -6.58 -17.48 4.24
N VAL A 210 -5.68 -16.64 3.71
CA VAL A 210 -5.90 -15.19 3.64
C VAL A 210 -7.15 -14.88 2.81
N ALA A 211 -7.24 -15.43 1.60
CA ALA A 211 -8.37 -15.17 0.70
C ALA A 211 -9.75 -15.57 1.26
N PHE A 212 -9.81 -16.54 2.19
CA PHE A 212 -11.06 -16.97 2.83
C PHE A 212 -11.35 -16.29 4.16
N VAL A 213 -10.34 -15.84 4.89
CA VAL A 213 -10.50 -15.18 6.20
C VAL A 213 -10.80 -13.69 6.05
N THR A 214 -10.31 -13.06 4.98
CA THR A 214 -10.51 -11.62 4.70
C THR A 214 -11.78 -11.36 3.91
#